data_AF-A0A523HX41-F1
#
_entry.id   AF-A0A523HX41-F1
#
_cell.length_a   1.000
_cell.length_b   1.000
_cell.length_c   1.000
_cell.angle_alpha   90.00
_cell.angle_beta   90.00
_cell.angle_gamma   90.00
#
_symmetry.space_group_name_H-M   'P 1'
#
loop_
_entity.id
_entity.type
_entity.pdbx_description
1 polymer ?
#
loop_
_entity_poly.entity_id
_entity_poly.type
_entity_poly.pdbx_seq_one_letter_code
_entity_poly.pdbx_strand_id
1 'polypeptide(L)'
;MKLTKIHIILFLLTVATTFITGLSFGGDIISALSFSFALLFILGSHEMGHYYYGKKYGVDITPPYFIPAPPFISPIGTFGAFIKIKSPISTKRALFDIGIAGPLAGIVATVPVLIIGIKLSTIVDMSEHAAEGGLVLGTPLIMRLFSDIFYGPMPQGYDLFLHPVAFAGWVGLFVTALNLIPSGQLDGGHITYALFSKKYHRYISLAMITVLVIFGIGTEVLIGVGNDLFGSGFNWFSQSLPLLEGWPGWILWAVLLILMGTKHPPTMYEDTKLDMGRRILALLSLLIFIGCFTPMPIKLI
;
A
#
# COMPACT_ATOMS: atom_id res chain seq x y z
N MET A 1 10.23 6.62 -25.94
CA MET A 1 10.45 5.72 -24.78
C MET A 1 11.47 4.67 -25.21
N LYS A 2 12.68 4.61 -24.63
CA LYS A 2 13.64 3.54 -24.98
C LYS A 2 13.41 2.35 -24.05
N LEU A 3 12.55 1.41 -24.43
CA LEU A 3 12.45 0.14 -23.72
C LEU A 3 13.73 -0.66 -23.99
N THR A 4 14.33 -1.20 -22.94
CA THR A 4 15.45 -2.14 -23.06
C THR A 4 14.95 -3.57 -22.90
N LYS A 5 15.75 -4.55 -23.35
CA LYS A 5 15.45 -5.99 -23.18
C LYS A 5 15.15 -6.34 -21.72
N ILE A 6 15.82 -5.69 -20.76
CA ILE A 6 15.62 -5.92 -19.32
C ILE A 6 14.18 -5.60 -18.90
N HIS A 7 13.58 -4.50 -19.38
CA HIS A 7 12.20 -4.15 -19.02
C HIS A 7 11.21 -5.22 -19.52
N ILE A 8 11.43 -5.72 -20.73
CA ILE A 8 10.58 -6.76 -21.34
C ILE A 8 10.72 -8.07 -20.57
N ILE A 9 11.96 -8.51 -20.28
CA ILE A 9 12.22 -9.74 -19.55
C ILE A 9 11.57 -9.69 -18.16
N LEU A 10 11.80 -8.59 -17.42
CA LEU A 10 11.23 -8.40 -16.09
C LEU A 10 9.70 -8.37 -16.11
N PHE A 11 9.10 -7.69 -17.09
CA PHE A 11 7.65 -7.69 -17.28
C PHE A 11 7.11 -9.10 -17.53
N LEU A 12 7.70 -9.85 -18.46
CA LEU A 12 7.29 -11.22 -18.78
C LEU A 12 7.43 -12.17 -17.57
N LEU A 13 8.52 -12.03 -16.80
CA LEU A 13 8.69 -12.79 -15.56
C LEU A 13 7.64 -12.40 -14.51
N THR A 14 7.25 -11.13 -14.45
CA THR A 14 6.21 -10.67 -13.53
C THR A 14 4.84 -11.21 -13.94
N VAL A 15 4.53 -11.23 -15.24
CA VAL A 15 3.34 -11.91 -15.77
C VAL A 15 3.33 -13.38 -15.36
N ALA A 16 4.44 -14.10 -15.55
CA ALA A 16 4.53 -15.52 -15.19
C ALA A 16 4.34 -15.76 -13.69
N THR A 17 5.02 -14.99 -12.84
CA THR A 17 4.94 -15.14 -11.38
C THR A 17 3.56 -14.79 -10.82
N THR A 18 2.97 -13.67 -11.27
CA THR A 18 1.60 -13.29 -10.89
C THR A 18 0.55 -14.27 -11.42
N PHE A 19 0.75 -14.85 -12.61
CA PHE A 19 -0.13 -15.89 -13.14
C PHE A 19 -0.08 -17.16 -12.28
N ILE A 20 1.11 -17.62 -11.86
CA ILE A 20 1.23 -18.78 -10.97
C ILE A 20 0.55 -18.50 -9.63
N THR A 21 0.74 -17.31 -9.05
CA THR A 21 0.02 -16.89 -7.85
C THR A 21 -1.50 -16.95 -8.07
N GLY A 22 -1.99 -16.41 -9.18
CA GLY A 22 -3.40 -16.43 -9.53
C GLY A 22 -3.97 -17.85 -9.67
N LEU A 23 -3.18 -18.80 -10.19
CA LEU A 23 -3.55 -20.23 -10.23
C LEU A 23 -3.65 -20.82 -8.82
N SER A 24 -2.73 -20.47 -7.93
CA SER A 24 -2.75 -20.95 -6.54
C SER A 24 -3.97 -20.45 -5.75
N PHE A 25 -4.45 -19.22 -6.03
CA PHE A 25 -5.63 -18.66 -5.35
C PHE A 25 -6.95 -19.05 -6.01
N GLY A 26 -7.03 -18.98 -7.34
CA GLY A 26 -8.29 -19.18 -8.07
C GLY A 26 -8.55 -20.60 -8.53
N GLY A 27 -7.53 -21.47 -8.58
CA GLY A 27 -7.66 -22.86 -9.03
C GLY A 27 -7.85 -23.06 -10.53
N ASP A 28 -8.17 -22.01 -11.30
CA ASP A 28 -8.40 -22.08 -12.74
C ASP A 28 -7.64 -21.00 -13.54
N ILE A 29 -7.50 -21.24 -14.85
CA ILE A 29 -6.73 -20.39 -15.77
C ILE A 29 -7.38 -19.01 -15.93
N ILE A 30 -8.71 -18.91 -15.95
CA ILE A 30 -9.42 -17.64 -16.15
C ILE A 30 -9.21 -16.74 -14.93
N SER A 31 -9.33 -17.30 -13.73
CA SER A 31 -9.00 -16.65 -12.47
C SER A 31 -7.56 -16.16 -12.44
N ALA A 32 -6.61 -16.99 -12.87
CA ALA A 32 -5.20 -16.63 -12.91
C ALA A 32 -4.88 -15.48 -13.88
N LEU A 33 -5.46 -15.53 -15.09
CA LEU A 33 -5.34 -14.45 -16.07
C LEU A 33 -5.97 -13.17 -15.55
N SER A 34 -7.15 -13.27 -14.94
CA SER A 34 -7.90 -12.12 -14.41
C SER A 34 -7.15 -11.43 -13.28
N PHE A 35 -6.56 -12.21 -12.36
CA PHE A 35 -5.70 -11.69 -11.29
C PHE A 35 -4.44 -11.01 -11.83
N SER A 36 -3.68 -11.71 -12.68
CA SER A 36 -2.42 -11.19 -13.23
C SER A 36 -2.65 -9.90 -14.01
N PHE A 37 -3.69 -9.87 -14.87
CA PHE A 37 -4.06 -8.68 -15.63
C PHE A 37 -4.48 -7.52 -14.71
N ALA A 38 -5.38 -7.77 -13.75
CA ALA A 38 -5.86 -6.76 -12.82
C ALA A 38 -4.71 -6.14 -12.00
N LEU A 39 -3.82 -6.97 -11.46
CA LEU A 39 -2.69 -6.51 -10.66
C LEU A 39 -1.68 -5.70 -11.48
N LEU A 40 -1.30 -6.20 -12.67
CA LEU A 40 -0.39 -5.48 -13.55
C LEU A 40 -0.99 -4.17 -14.08
N PHE A 41 -2.30 -4.13 -14.31
CA PHE A 41 -3.01 -2.91 -14.68
C PHE A 41 -2.93 -1.86 -13.57
N ILE A 42 -3.13 -2.25 -12.31
CA ILE A 42 -3.02 -1.33 -11.16
C ILE A 42 -1.60 -0.82 -11.00
N LEU A 43 -0.61 -1.72 -10.91
CA LEU A 43 0.79 -1.35 -10.72
C LEU A 43 1.31 -0.52 -11.90
N GLY A 44 0.96 -0.92 -13.13
CA GLY A 44 1.30 -0.19 -14.33
C GLY A 44 0.69 1.21 -14.35
N SER A 45 -0.58 1.36 -13.96
CA SER A 45 -1.25 2.66 -13.90
C SER A 45 -0.60 3.59 -12.87
N HIS A 46 -0.24 3.06 -11.70
CA HIS A 46 0.50 3.79 -10.67
C HIS A 46 1.83 4.34 -11.23
N GLU A 47 2.67 3.47 -11.78
CA GLU A 47 3.96 3.90 -12.32
C GLU A 47 3.80 4.86 -13.50
N MET A 48 2.80 4.65 -14.37
CA MET A 48 2.53 5.56 -15.47
C MET A 48 2.14 6.96 -15.01
N GLY A 49 1.53 7.11 -13.83
CA GLY A 49 1.29 8.39 -13.18
C GLY A 49 2.58 9.15 -12.90
N HIS A 50 3.55 8.50 -12.24
CA HIS A 50 4.89 9.06 -12.02
C HIS A 50 5.60 9.37 -13.36
N TYR A 51 5.50 8.45 -14.32
CA TYR A 51 6.17 8.59 -15.61
C TYR A 51 5.69 9.83 -16.35
N TYR A 52 4.38 10.04 -16.42
CA TYR A 52 3.77 11.17 -17.10
C TYR A 52 4.26 12.50 -16.52
N TYR A 53 4.21 12.66 -15.19
CA TYR A 53 4.63 13.91 -14.55
C TYR A 53 6.14 14.10 -14.54
N GLY A 54 6.93 13.04 -14.41
CA GLY A 54 8.37 13.14 -14.55
C GLY A 54 8.77 13.63 -15.94
N LYS A 55 8.13 13.12 -17.01
CA LYS A 55 8.32 13.65 -18.37
C LYS A 55 7.85 15.09 -18.52
N LYS A 56 6.68 15.43 -17.98
CA LYS A 56 6.13 16.80 -18.03
C LYS A 56 7.07 17.83 -17.40
N TYR A 57 7.79 17.45 -16.35
CA TYR A 57 8.77 18.30 -15.68
C TYR A 57 10.20 18.17 -16.22
N GLY A 58 10.41 17.43 -17.31
CA GLY A 58 11.73 17.26 -17.92
C GLY A 58 12.71 16.46 -17.06
N VAL A 59 12.22 15.66 -16.11
CA VAL A 59 13.04 14.77 -15.29
C VAL A 59 13.44 13.56 -16.14
N ASP A 60 14.73 13.22 -16.17
CA ASP A 60 15.18 11.98 -16.81
C ASP A 60 14.74 10.78 -15.97
N ILE A 61 13.85 9.98 -16.54
CA ILE A 61 13.21 8.85 -15.89
C ILE A 61 13.15 7.65 -16.84
N THR A 62 13.20 6.44 -16.28
CA THR A 62 13.02 5.20 -17.02
C THR A 62 11.54 4.86 -17.21
N PRO A 63 11.21 3.96 -18.16
CA PRO A 63 9.98 3.18 -18.09
C PRO A 63 9.92 2.36 -16.78
N PRO A 64 8.74 1.84 -16.41
CA PRO A 64 8.59 1.02 -15.21
C PRO A 64 9.33 -0.31 -15.31
N TYR A 65 10.00 -0.67 -14.23
CA TYR A 65 10.56 -2.00 -14.00
C TYR A 65 9.60 -2.78 -13.11
N PHE A 66 8.99 -3.83 -13.65
CA PHE A 66 8.17 -4.76 -12.87
C PHE A 66 9.08 -5.78 -12.19
N ILE A 67 8.98 -5.94 -10.87
CA ILE A 67 9.86 -6.84 -10.13
C ILE A 67 9.11 -8.15 -9.87
N PRO A 68 9.49 -9.27 -10.53
CA PRO A 68 8.86 -10.56 -10.28
C PRO A 68 9.24 -11.06 -8.88
N ALA A 69 8.30 -11.73 -8.22
CA ALA A 69 8.56 -12.43 -6.97
C ALA A 69 7.90 -13.80 -7.05
N PRO A 70 8.65 -14.90 -6.95
CA PRO A 70 8.05 -16.22 -6.94
C PRO A 70 7.01 -16.38 -5.81
N PRO A 71 5.94 -17.18 -6.01
CA PRO A 71 4.86 -17.33 -5.03
C PRO A 71 5.32 -17.82 -3.64
N PHE A 72 6.42 -18.56 -3.57
CA PHE A 72 7.01 -19.01 -2.30
C PHE A 72 7.69 -17.89 -1.50
N ILE A 73 7.98 -16.75 -2.13
CA ILE A 73 8.58 -15.57 -1.47
C ILE A 73 7.53 -14.50 -1.21
N SER A 74 6.64 -14.25 -2.18
CA SER A 74 5.60 -13.23 -2.09
C SER A 74 4.24 -13.84 -2.41
N PRO A 75 3.24 -13.75 -1.51
CA PRO A 75 1.89 -14.24 -1.76
C PRO A 75 1.18 -13.47 -2.89
N ILE A 76 1.75 -12.37 -3.38
CA ILE A 76 1.17 -11.51 -4.42
C ILE A 76 1.78 -11.85 -5.81
N GLY A 77 2.91 -12.56 -5.86
CA GLY A 77 3.61 -12.90 -7.12
C GLY A 77 4.48 -11.77 -7.69
N THR A 78 4.62 -10.66 -6.98
CA THR A 78 5.49 -9.53 -7.37
C THR A 78 5.94 -8.74 -6.14
N PHE A 79 7.05 -8.01 -6.26
CA PHE A 79 7.46 -6.97 -5.31
C PHE A 79 6.96 -5.57 -5.71
N GLY A 80 6.12 -5.50 -6.75
CA GLY A 80 5.61 -4.26 -7.31
C GLY A 80 6.35 -3.86 -8.59
N ALA A 81 6.16 -2.61 -8.97
CA ALA A 81 6.88 -1.97 -10.05
C ALA A 81 7.51 -0.68 -9.54
N PHE A 82 8.56 -0.19 -10.20
CA PHE A 82 9.13 1.10 -9.87
C PHE A 82 9.74 1.77 -11.10
N ILE A 83 9.79 3.10 -11.08
CA ILE A 83 10.52 3.92 -12.04
C ILE A 83 11.82 4.41 -11.41
N LYS A 84 12.90 4.37 -12.20
CA LYS A 84 14.18 4.94 -11.81
C LYS A 84 14.28 6.40 -12.26
N ILE A 85 14.41 7.30 -11.30
CA ILE A 85 14.73 8.71 -11.52
C ILE A 85 16.24 8.87 -11.66
N LYS A 86 16.71 9.47 -12.76
CA LYS A 86 18.14 9.59 -13.11
C LYS A 86 18.69 11.01 -12.94
N SER A 87 17.84 12.01 -12.86
CA SER A 87 18.21 13.41 -12.67
C SER A 87 17.55 13.98 -11.42
N PRO A 88 18.14 14.97 -10.75
CA PRO A 88 17.54 15.61 -9.58
C PRO A 88 16.21 16.30 -9.95
N ILE A 89 15.26 16.27 -9.01
CA ILE A 89 14.00 17.00 -9.15
C ILE A 89 14.23 18.45 -8.72
N SER A 90 13.91 19.38 -9.63
CA SER A 90 14.29 20.78 -9.50
C SER A 90 13.51 21.55 -8.43
N THR A 91 12.20 21.32 -8.31
CA THR A 91 11.31 22.13 -7.46
C THR A 91 10.42 21.28 -6.57
N LYS A 92 9.93 21.84 -5.46
CA LYS A 92 8.94 21.16 -4.60
C LYS A 92 7.63 20.88 -5.30
N ARG A 93 7.22 21.74 -6.24
CA ARG A 93 6.01 21.52 -7.06
C ARG A 93 6.16 20.30 -7.97
N ALA A 94 7.30 20.17 -8.63
CA ALA A 94 7.59 18.99 -9.45
C ALA A 94 7.67 17.72 -8.60
N LEU A 95 8.34 17.79 -7.45
CA LEU A 95 8.42 16.67 -6.51
C LEU A 95 7.04 16.24 -6.00
N PHE A 96 6.21 17.21 -5.61
CA PHE A 96 4.84 16.96 -5.16
C PHE A 96 4.01 16.29 -6.24
N ASP A 97 3.99 16.85 -7.45
CA ASP A 97 3.17 16.34 -8.54
C ASP A 97 3.61 14.96 -9.00
N ILE A 98 4.92 14.71 -9.06
CA ILE A 98 5.44 13.38 -9.37
C ILE A 98 5.02 12.40 -8.26
N GLY A 99 5.23 12.75 -6.98
CA GLY A 99 4.90 11.89 -5.85
C GLY A 99 3.41 11.54 -5.77
N ILE A 100 2.52 12.50 -5.98
CA ILE A 100 1.07 12.26 -5.85
C ILE A 100 0.42 11.59 -7.08
N ALA A 101 1.02 11.76 -8.26
CA ALA A 101 0.42 11.25 -9.50
C ALA A 101 0.32 9.72 -9.53
N GLY A 102 1.31 9.01 -8.99
CA GLY A 102 1.28 7.54 -8.92
C GLY A 102 0.12 7.02 -8.08
N PRO A 103 0.05 7.36 -6.77
CA PRO A 103 -1.04 6.93 -5.90
C PRO A 103 -2.43 7.30 -6.43
N LEU A 104 -2.61 8.49 -7.02
CA LEU A 104 -3.89 8.87 -7.62
C LEU A 104 -4.25 7.99 -8.83
N ALA A 105 -3.30 7.75 -9.74
CA ALA A 105 -3.52 6.87 -10.88
C ALA A 105 -3.77 5.42 -10.44
N GLY A 106 -3.04 4.95 -9.42
CA GLY A 106 -3.22 3.65 -8.79
C GLY A 106 -4.63 3.46 -8.23
N ILE A 107 -5.15 4.44 -7.48
CA ILE A 107 -6.52 4.39 -6.93
C ILE A 107 -7.58 4.42 -8.03
N VAL A 108 -7.41 5.28 -9.03
CA VAL A 108 -8.35 5.35 -10.16
C VAL A 108 -8.43 4.01 -10.91
N ALA A 109 -7.31 3.27 -11.00
CA ALA A 109 -7.30 1.92 -11.55
C ALA A 109 -7.83 0.86 -10.57
N THR A 110 -7.52 0.99 -9.28
CA THR A 110 -7.87 0.02 -8.24
C THR A 110 -9.37 -0.02 -7.96
N VAL A 111 -10.04 1.14 -7.90
CA VAL A 111 -11.47 1.21 -7.52
C VAL A 111 -12.37 0.41 -8.49
N PRO A 112 -12.27 0.55 -9.82
CA PRO A 112 -13.05 -0.29 -10.75
C PRO A 112 -12.75 -1.77 -10.61
N VAL A 113 -11.46 -2.15 -10.50
CA VAL A 113 -11.04 -3.54 -10.32
C VAL A 113 -11.64 -4.14 -9.05
N LEU A 114 -11.57 -3.39 -7.95
CA LEU A 114 -12.12 -3.79 -6.67
C LEU A 114 -13.64 -3.96 -6.73
N ILE A 115 -14.37 -3.02 -7.34
CA ILE A 115 -15.83 -3.12 -7.51
C ILE A 115 -16.21 -4.37 -8.31
N ILE A 116 -15.52 -4.64 -9.42
CA ILE A 116 -15.76 -5.84 -10.24
C ILE A 116 -15.46 -7.09 -9.42
N GLY A 117 -14.32 -7.10 -8.72
CA GLY A 117 -13.92 -8.22 -7.88
C GLY A 117 -14.90 -8.53 -6.76
N ILE A 118 -15.34 -7.52 -6.00
CA ILE A 118 -16.30 -7.68 -4.90
C ILE A 118 -17.61 -8.27 -5.42
N LYS A 119 -18.11 -7.82 -6.57
CA LYS A 119 -19.32 -8.38 -7.19
C LYS A 119 -19.20 -9.83 -7.66
N LEU A 120 -17.97 -10.29 -7.91
CA LEU A 120 -17.67 -11.69 -8.25
C LEU A 120 -17.35 -12.55 -7.01
N SER A 121 -17.22 -11.93 -5.84
CA SER A 121 -16.88 -12.60 -4.58
C SER A 121 -18.13 -13.20 -3.92
N THR A 122 -17.95 -14.20 -3.07
CA THR A 122 -19.06 -14.91 -2.40
C THR A 122 -18.95 -14.79 -0.89
N ILE A 123 -20.08 -14.79 -0.18
CA ILE A 123 -20.10 -14.78 1.28
C ILE A 123 -19.99 -16.23 1.77
N VAL A 124 -19.08 -16.49 2.69
CA VAL A 124 -18.84 -17.83 3.26
C VAL A 124 -18.90 -17.78 4.78
N ASP A 125 -19.30 -18.90 5.39
CA ASP A 125 -19.27 -19.08 6.85
C ASP A 125 -17.84 -19.44 7.28
N MET A 126 -17.29 -18.67 8.22
CA MET A 126 -15.93 -18.87 8.73
C MET A 126 -15.81 -20.15 9.57
N SER A 127 -16.89 -20.63 10.17
CA SER A 127 -16.85 -21.85 11.01
C SER A 127 -16.59 -23.11 10.20
N GLU A 128 -17.08 -23.16 8.95
CA GLU A 128 -16.86 -24.29 8.04
C GLU A 128 -15.41 -24.39 7.56
N HIS A 129 -14.70 -23.26 7.50
CA HIS A 129 -13.33 -23.16 6.97
C HIS A 129 -12.26 -22.99 8.06
N ALA A 130 -12.65 -22.84 9.33
CA ALA A 130 -11.72 -22.68 10.46
C ALA A 130 -10.80 -23.89 10.65
N ALA A 131 -11.19 -25.08 10.17
CA ALA A 131 -10.40 -26.31 10.29
C ALA A 131 -9.32 -26.47 9.19
N GLU A 132 -9.45 -25.76 8.07
CA GLU A 132 -8.54 -25.93 6.92
C GLU A 132 -7.29 -25.06 7.01
N GLY A 133 -7.27 -24.10 7.94
CA GLY A 133 -6.25 -23.06 8.00
C GLY A 133 -6.40 -22.09 6.83
N GLY A 134 -6.24 -20.79 7.08
CA GLY A 134 -6.63 -19.79 6.11
C GLY A 134 -5.91 -18.46 6.24
N LEU A 135 -5.93 -17.69 5.16
CA LEU A 135 -5.44 -16.32 5.13
C LEU A 135 -6.64 -15.38 5.14
N VAL A 136 -6.89 -14.77 6.29
CA VAL A 136 -7.91 -13.72 6.43
C VAL A 136 -7.26 -12.38 6.09
N LEU A 137 -7.85 -11.67 5.14
CA LEU A 137 -7.39 -10.34 4.77
C LEU A 137 -8.11 -9.30 5.61
N GLY A 138 -7.34 -8.40 6.22
CA GLY A 138 -7.91 -7.20 6.83
C GLY A 138 -8.64 -6.38 5.76
N THR A 139 -9.71 -5.70 6.16
CA THR A 139 -10.57 -4.96 5.23
C THR A 139 -10.22 -3.47 5.25
N PRO A 140 -9.51 -2.92 4.23
CA PRO A 140 -9.33 -1.48 4.11
C PRO A 140 -10.68 -0.76 4.11
N LEU A 141 -10.73 0.48 4.61
CA LEU A 141 -11.98 1.25 4.67
C LEU A 141 -12.64 1.42 3.30
N ILE A 142 -11.84 1.60 2.24
CA ILE A 142 -12.35 1.70 0.86
C ILE A 142 -13.01 0.39 0.44
N MET A 143 -12.41 -0.76 0.75
CA MET A 143 -13.00 -2.06 0.45
C MET A 143 -14.27 -2.28 1.25
N ARG A 144 -14.24 -2.00 2.56
CA ARG A 144 -15.40 -2.11 3.45
C ARG A 144 -16.57 -1.27 2.93
N LEU A 145 -16.32 -0.04 2.49
CA LEU A 145 -17.34 0.83 1.92
C LEU A 145 -18.05 0.15 0.73
N PHE A 146 -17.30 -0.42 -0.21
CA PHE A 146 -17.91 -1.08 -1.36
C PHE A 146 -18.57 -2.41 -1.01
N SER A 147 -17.99 -3.21 -0.10
CA SER A 147 -18.61 -4.43 0.40
C SER A 147 -19.96 -4.14 1.09
N ASP A 148 -20.01 -3.14 1.96
CA ASP A 148 -21.23 -2.72 2.66
C ASP A 148 -22.29 -2.18 1.68
N ILE A 149 -21.89 -1.51 0.60
CA ILE A 149 -22.80 -1.03 -0.45
C ILE A 149 -23.45 -2.20 -1.23
N PHE A 150 -22.70 -3.25 -1.55
CA PHE A 150 -23.20 -4.35 -2.39
C PHE A 150 -23.86 -5.49 -1.61
N TYR A 151 -23.35 -5.80 -0.43
CA TYR A 151 -23.80 -6.94 0.38
C TYR A 151 -24.39 -6.56 1.74
N GLY A 152 -24.33 -5.27 2.12
CA GLY A 152 -24.70 -4.83 3.47
C GLY A 152 -23.63 -5.15 4.52
N PRO A 153 -23.86 -4.76 5.78
CA PRO A 153 -22.94 -5.09 6.87
C PRO A 153 -22.89 -6.60 7.08
N MET A 154 -21.68 -7.17 7.07
CA MET A 154 -21.49 -8.61 7.23
C MET A 154 -21.94 -9.11 8.61
N PRO A 155 -22.79 -10.15 8.68
CA PRO A 155 -23.16 -10.77 9.95
C PRO A 155 -21.95 -11.40 10.64
N GLN A 156 -22.01 -11.52 11.98
CA GLN A 156 -20.95 -12.18 12.73
C GLN A 156 -20.79 -13.64 12.28
N GLY A 157 -19.55 -14.08 12.06
CA GLY A 157 -19.24 -15.43 11.61
C GLY A 157 -19.14 -15.61 10.10
N TYR A 158 -19.54 -14.60 9.31
CA TYR A 158 -19.38 -14.62 7.85
C TYR A 158 -18.25 -13.70 7.40
N ASP A 159 -17.58 -14.08 6.32
CA ASP A 159 -16.61 -13.22 5.63
C ASP A 159 -16.78 -13.34 4.11
N LEU A 160 -16.20 -12.37 3.38
CA LEU A 160 -16.23 -12.33 1.93
C LEU A 160 -15.06 -13.15 1.37
N PHE A 161 -15.38 -14.32 0.80
CA PHE A 161 -14.42 -15.10 0.03
C PHE A 161 -14.11 -14.38 -1.28
N LEU A 162 -12.91 -13.81 -1.35
CA LEU A 162 -12.54 -12.90 -2.43
C LEU A 162 -12.25 -13.64 -3.72
N HIS A 163 -12.94 -13.19 -4.77
CA HIS A 163 -12.55 -13.51 -6.14
C HIS A 163 -11.12 -12.99 -6.39
N PRO A 164 -10.29 -13.66 -7.22
CA PRO A 164 -8.91 -13.22 -7.48
C PRO A 164 -8.79 -11.77 -7.98
N VAL A 165 -9.76 -11.28 -8.74
CA VAL A 165 -9.83 -9.87 -9.14
C VAL A 165 -10.03 -8.94 -7.94
N ALA A 166 -10.82 -9.33 -6.94
CA ALA A 166 -11.01 -8.58 -5.70
C ALA A 166 -9.72 -8.57 -4.87
N PHE A 167 -9.04 -9.72 -4.82
CA PHE A 167 -7.73 -9.81 -4.17
C PHE A 167 -6.69 -8.89 -4.84
N ALA A 168 -6.65 -8.82 -6.17
CA ALA A 168 -5.80 -7.85 -6.89
C ALA A 168 -6.16 -6.39 -6.52
N GLY A 169 -7.46 -6.08 -6.39
CA GLY A 169 -7.92 -4.77 -5.90
C GLY A 169 -7.46 -4.48 -4.47
N TRP A 170 -7.56 -5.46 -3.57
CA TRP A 170 -7.06 -5.35 -2.20
C TRP A 170 -5.54 -5.10 -2.16
N VAL A 171 -4.77 -5.85 -2.97
CA VAL A 171 -3.33 -5.63 -3.13
C VAL A 171 -3.05 -4.22 -3.65
N GLY A 172 -3.84 -3.72 -4.60
CA GLY A 172 -3.74 -2.35 -5.11
C GLY A 172 -3.91 -1.30 -4.01
N LEU A 173 -4.91 -1.46 -3.14
CA LEU A 173 -5.10 -0.60 -1.96
C LEU A 173 -3.90 -0.71 -1.01
N PHE A 174 -3.43 -1.93 -0.75
CA PHE A 174 -2.29 -2.17 0.14
C PHE A 174 -1.01 -1.51 -0.38
N VAL A 175 -0.66 -1.69 -1.66
CA VAL A 175 0.51 -1.04 -2.29
C VAL A 175 0.37 0.48 -2.28
N THR A 176 -0.84 0.99 -2.53
CA THR A 176 -1.10 2.44 -2.42
C THR A 176 -0.86 2.95 -1.00
N ALA A 177 -1.34 2.22 0.02
CA ALA A 177 -1.10 2.57 1.41
C ALA A 177 0.39 2.62 1.73
N LEU A 178 1.14 1.59 1.30
CA LEU A 178 2.59 1.54 1.47
C LEU A 178 3.28 2.74 0.84
N ASN A 179 2.98 3.06 -0.42
CA ASN A 179 3.59 4.19 -1.11
C ASN A 179 3.22 5.54 -0.48
N LEU A 180 2.03 5.68 0.10
CA LEU A 180 1.60 6.91 0.76
C LEU A 180 2.06 7.05 2.22
N ILE A 181 2.83 6.10 2.76
CA ILE A 181 3.46 6.27 4.07
C ILE A 181 4.34 7.54 4.04
N PRO A 182 4.13 8.51 4.95
CA PRO A 182 4.84 9.78 4.95
C PRO A 182 6.26 9.65 5.52
N SER A 183 7.11 8.89 4.84
CA SER A 183 8.46 8.55 5.30
C SER A 183 9.43 8.30 4.14
N GLY A 184 10.68 8.71 4.33
CA GLY A 184 11.78 8.42 3.41
C GLY A 184 11.59 8.93 1.99
N GLN A 185 11.81 8.06 1.01
CA GLN A 185 11.69 8.33 -0.43
C GLN A 185 10.43 7.72 -1.05
N LEU A 186 9.48 7.30 -0.22
CA LEU A 186 8.17 6.87 -0.70
C LEU A 186 7.37 8.08 -1.22
N ASP A 187 6.31 7.82 -1.97
CA ASP A 187 5.45 8.86 -2.53
C ASP A 187 4.86 9.79 -1.46
N GLY A 188 4.43 9.23 -0.33
CA GLY A 188 3.98 9.97 0.85
C GLY A 188 5.10 10.83 1.45
N GLY A 189 6.35 10.35 1.40
CA GLY A 189 7.54 11.11 1.77
C GLY A 189 7.76 12.31 0.84
N HIS A 190 7.66 12.12 -0.48
CA HIS A 190 7.71 13.21 -1.48
C HIS A 190 6.66 14.29 -1.22
N ILE A 191 5.42 13.87 -0.99
CA ILE A 191 4.28 14.76 -0.68
C ILE A 191 4.56 15.54 0.61
N THR A 192 4.95 14.84 1.66
CA THR A 192 5.23 15.43 2.99
C THR A 192 6.40 16.40 2.93
N TYR A 193 7.48 16.05 2.24
CA TYR A 193 8.65 16.91 2.09
C TYR A 193 8.34 18.16 1.25
N ALA A 194 7.50 18.05 0.23
CA ALA A 194 7.09 19.20 -0.56
C ALA A 194 6.15 20.14 0.20
N LEU A 195 5.30 19.61 1.08
CA LEU A 195 4.40 20.40 1.93
C LEU A 195 5.12 21.12 3.06
N PHE A 196 6.02 20.42 3.74
CA PHE A 196 6.63 20.89 4.97
C PHE A 196 8.11 21.24 4.80
N SER A 197 8.75 21.73 5.86
CA SER A 197 10.19 21.92 5.86
C SER A 197 10.92 20.60 6.11
N LYS A 198 12.21 20.54 5.75
CA LYS A 198 13.10 19.39 6.00
C LYS A 198 13.06 18.90 7.45
N LYS A 199 12.89 19.81 8.42
CA LYS A 199 12.78 19.51 9.85
C LYS A 199 11.49 18.74 10.16
N TYR A 200 10.36 19.24 9.69
CA TYR A 200 9.06 18.59 9.92
C TYR A 200 8.93 17.25 9.20
N HIS A 201 9.44 17.14 7.96
CA HIS A 201 9.49 15.84 7.27
C HIS A 201 10.19 14.77 8.12
N ARG A 202 11.34 15.10 8.74
CA ARG A 202 12.06 14.16 9.59
C ARG A 202 11.23 13.72 10.80
N TYR A 203 10.54 14.64 11.47
CA TYR A 203 9.69 14.29 12.61
C TYR A 203 8.49 13.45 12.20
N ILE A 204 7.85 13.78 11.08
CA ILE A 204 6.72 13.01 10.56
C ILE A 204 7.16 11.59 10.18
N SER A 205 8.30 11.45 9.50
CA SER A 205 8.89 10.14 9.15
C SER A 205 9.19 9.29 10.39
N LEU A 206 9.81 9.88 11.43
CA LEU A 206 10.08 9.17 12.68
C LEU A 206 8.79 8.79 13.42
N ALA A 207 7.82 9.70 13.52
CA ALA A 207 6.53 9.43 14.13
C ALA A 207 5.80 8.29 13.41
N MET A 208 5.81 8.29 12.07
CA MET A 208 5.20 7.23 11.28
C MET A 208 5.88 5.88 11.49
N ILE A 209 7.22 5.84 11.53
CA ILE A 209 7.96 4.61 11.86
C ILE A 209 7.57 4.09 13.24
N THR A 210 7.44 4.96 14.25
CA THR A 210 6.97 4.56 15.58
C THR A 210 5.55 3.98 15.52
N VAL A 211 4.64 4.61 14.77
CA VAL A 211 3.27 4.09 14.56
C VAL A 211 3.28 2.71 13.91
N LEU A 212 4.12 2.48 12.89
CA LEU A 212 4.27 1.17 12.26
C LEU A 212 4.82 0.12 13.23
N VAL A 213 5.78 0.47 14.09
CA VAL A 213 6.28 -0.45 15.13
C VAL A 213 5.17 -0.81 16.13
N ILE A 214 4.34 0.16 16.53
CA ILE A 214 3.20 -0.07 17.42
C ILE A 214 2.19 -1.03 16.77
N PHE A 215 1.80 -0.79 15.51
CA PHE A 215 0.94 -1.73 14.78
C PHE A 215 1.61 -3.07 14.50
N GLY A 216 2.93 -3.11 14.45
CA GLY A 216 3.70 -4.33 14.27
C GLY A 216 3.74 -5.22 15.50
N ILE A 217 3.88 -4.62 16.68
CA ILE A 217 3.88 -5.32 17.98
C ILE A 217 2.45 -5.66 18.42
N GLY A 218 1.49 -4.79 18.10
CA GLY A 218 0.11 -4.90 18.58
C GLY A 218 -0.07 -4.19 19.92
N THR A 219 -1.24 -3.60 20.13
CA THR A 219 -1.54 -2.88 21.37
C THR A 219 -1.74 -3.86 22.53
N GLU A 220 -2.19 -5.08 22.28
CA GLU A 220 -2.39 -6.11 23.30
C GLU A 220 -1.09 -6.46 24.03
N VAL A 221 0.00 -6.68 23.29
CA VAL A 221 1.32 -6.98 23.85
C VAL A 221 1.86 -5.78 24.63
N LEU A 222 1.72 -4.57 24.08
CA LEU A 222 2.16 -3.34 24.75
C LEU A 222 1.39 -3.09 26.06
N ILE A 223 0.09 -3.37 26.06
CA ILE A 223 -0.76 -3.27 27.24
C ILE A 223 -0.34 -4.32 28.28
N GLY A 224 -0.11 -5.56 27.87
CA GLY A 224 0.37 -6.62 28.77
C GLY A 224 1.68 -6.24 29.46
N VAL A 225 2.69 -5.84 28.68
CA VAL A 225 3.98 -5.39 29.22
C VAL A 225 3.83 -4.18 30.13
N GLY A 226 2.99 -3.21 29.78
CA GLY A 226 2.77 -2.03 30.62
C GLY A 226 2.06 -2.37 31.93
N ASN A 227 1.09 -3.31 31.91
CA ASN A 227 0.42 -3.77 33.12
C ASN A 227 1.43 -4.47 34.06
N ASP A 228 2.35 -5.27 33.51
CA ASP A 228 3.40 -5.94 34.28
C ASP A 228 4.41 -4.95 34.90
N LEU A 229 4.76 -3.89 34.17
CA LEU A 229 5.76 -2.90 34.61
C LEU A 229 5.22 -1.84 35.57
N PHE A 230 3.98 -1.39 35.38
CA PHE A 230 3.43 -0.21 36.06
C PHE A 230 2.22 -0.52 36.95
N GLY A 231 1.73 -1.76 36.95
CA GLY A 231 0.64 -2.21 37.83
C GLY A 231 -0.68 -1.46 37.63
N SER A 232 -1.41 -1.24 38.73
CA SER A 232 -2.78 -0.72 38.71
C SER A 232 -2.94 0.69 38.15
N GLY A 233 -1.88 1.51 38.16
CA GLY A 233 -1.90 2.86 37.60
C GLY A 233 -1.97 2.90 36.06
N PHE A 234 -1.49 1.85 35.39
CA PHE A 234 -1.51 1.75 33.93
C PHE A 234 -2.81 1.11 33.40
N ASN A 235 -3.49 0.29 34.21
CA ASN A 235 -4.76 -0.37 33.86
C ASN A 235 -5.87 0.59 33.42
N TRP A 236 -6.01 1.76 34.06
CA TRP A 236 -7.04 2.72 33.68
C TRP A 236 -6.79 3.33 32.29
N PHE A 237 -5.53 3.60 31.96
CA PHE A 237 -5.15 4.12 30.65
C PHE A 237 -5.23 3.04 29.56
N SER A 238 -4.77 1.81 29.86
CA SER A 238 -4.73 0.72 28.89
C SER A 238 -6.11 0.26 28.44
N GLN A 239 -7.14 0.35 29.30
CA GLN A 239 -8.54 0.07 28.94
C GLN A 239 -9.12 1.05 27.90
N SER A 240 -8.52 2.22 27.72
CA SER A 240 -8.96 3.21 26.72
C SER A 240 -8.37 2.96 25.33
N LEU A 241 -7.44 2.01 25.18
CA LEU A 241 -6.78 1.72 23.92
C LEU A 241 -7.51 0.57 23.19
N PRO A 242 -7.66 0.67 21.85
CA PRO A 242 -8.21 -0.44 21.08
C PRO A 242 -7.28 -1.66 21.17
N LEU A 243 -7.85 -2.84 21.38
CA LEU A 243 -7.13 -4.11 21.35
C LEU A 243 -6.94 -4.50 19.88
N LEU A 244 -5.70 -4.39 19.42
CA LEU A 244 -5.27 -4.69 18.06
C LEU A 244 -4.15 -5.71 18.15
N GLU A 245 -4.38 -6.85 17.51
CA GLU A 245 -3.33 -7.81 17.23
C GLU A 245 -2.25 -7.16 16.32
N GLY A 246 -0.99 -7.45 16.61
CA GLY A 246 0.14 -6.91 15.86
C GLY A 246 0.36 -7.67 14.55
N TRP A 247 0.77 -6.94 13.50
CA TRP A 247 1.22 -7.56 12.25
C TRP A 247 2.73 -7.37 12.02
N PRO A 248 3.57 -8.42 12.17
CA PRO A 248 5.03 -8.30 12.06
C PRO A 248 5.53 -7.67 10.75
N GLY A 249 4.75 -7.71 9.68
CA GLY A 249 5.07 -7.02 8.41
C GLY A 249 5.27 -5.52 8.58
N TRP A 250 4.62 -4.87 9.55
CA TRP A 250 4.86 -3.45 9.82
C TRP A 250 6.22 -3.17 10.47
N ILE A 251 6.75 -4.12 11.25
CA ILE A 251 8.11 -4.04 11.77
C ILE A 251 9.12 -4.15 10.63
N LEU A 252 8.91 -5.09 9.69
CA LEU A 252 9.73 -5.20 8.50
C LEU A 252 9.75 -3.87 7.72
N TRP A 253 8.60 -3.27 7.48
CA TRP A 253 8.50 -1.95 6.84
C TRP A 253 9.19 -0.84 7.63
N ALA A 254 9.04 -0.80 8.95
CA ALA A 254 9.74 0.14 9.80
C ALA A 254 11.27 0.02 9.65
N VAL A 255 11.81 -1.19 9.65
CA VAL A 255 13.25 -1.46 9.43
C VAL A 255 13.67 -0.99 8.04
N LEU A 256 12.92 -1.35 6.99
CA LEU A 256 13.22 -0.93 5.62
C LEU A 256 13.24 0.59 5.48
N LEU A 257 12.29 1.30 6.09
CA LEU A 257 12.23 2.76 6.08
C LEU A 257 13.43 3.40 6.79
N ILE A 258 13.90 2.81 7.90
CA ILE A 258 15.11 3.26 8.59
C ILE A 258 16.33 3.08 7.69
N LEU A 259 16.45 1.91 7.04
CA LEU A 259 17.57 1.58 6.14
C LEU A 259 17.61 2.45 4.88
N MET A 260 16.45 2.76 4.30
CA MET A 260 16.32 3.67 3.15
C MET A 260 16.62 5.14 3.53
N GLY A 261 16.57 5.46 4.82
CA GLY A 261 16.86 6.77 5.38
C GLY A 261 15.61 7.63 5.55
N THR A 262 15.43 8.17 6.75
CA THR A 262 14.29 9.02 7.15
C THR A 262 14.35 10.46 6.62
N LYS A 263 15.40 10.79 5.86
CA LYS A 263 15.61 12.13 5.28
C LYS A 263 15.41 12.07 3.78
N HIS A 264 14.58 12.97 3.28
CA HIS A 264 14.45 13.19 1.84
C HIS A 264 15.61 14.06 1.31
N PRO A 265 16.17 13.74 0.12
CA PRO A 265 17.15 14.60 -0.55
C PRO A 265 16.59 16.00 -0.85
N PRO A 266 17.40 17.08 -0.73
CA PRO A 266 16.89 18.42 -1.02
C PRO A 266 16.58 18.61 -2.51
N THR A 267 15.53 19.37 -2.81
CA THR A 267 15.26 19.86 -4.17
C THR A 267 16.17 21.05 -4.48
N MET A 268 16.50 21.29 -5.76
CA MET A 268 17.36 22.41 -6.17
C MET A 268 16.82 23.78 -5.74
N TYR A 269 15.49 23.96 -5.75
CA TYR A 269 14.81 25.21 -5.38
C TYR A 269 13.80 24.99 -4.23
N GLU A 270 14.29 25.03 -2.98
CA GLU A 270 13.47 24.74 -1.78
C GLU A 270 12.41 25.80 -1.43
N ASP A 271 12.54 27.04 -1.93
CA ASP A 271 11.64 28.16 -1.61
C ASP A 271 10.32 28.14 -2.41
N THR A 272 10.16 27.15 -3.29
CA THR A 272 8.96 27.01 -4.10
C THR A 272 7.77 26.55 -3.25
N LYS A 273 6.88 27.49 -2.91
CA LYS A 273 5.63 27.18 -2.18
C LYS A 273 4.62 26.47 -3.08
N LEU A 274 3.92 25.49 -2.50
CA LEU A 274 2.75 24.84 -3.11
C LEU A 274 1.54 25.78 -3.11
N ASP A 275 0.86 25.85 -4.25
CA ASP A 275 -0.43 26.55 -4.40
C ASP A 275 -1.56 25.79 -3.71
N MET A 276 -2.74 26.43 -3.67
CA MET A 276 -3.91 25.88 -2.97
C MET A 276 -4.40 24.56 -3.58
N GLY A 277 -4.35 24.39 -4.90
CA GLY A 277 -4.78 23.16 -5.57
C GLY A 277 -3.94 21.96 -5.13
N ARG A 278 -2.61 22.12 -5.07
CA ARG A 278 -1.70 21.08 -4.56
C ARG A 278 -1.94 20.77 -3.09
N ARG A 279 -2.26 21.75 -2.26
CA ARG A 279 -2.61 21.51 -0.85
C ARG A 279 -3.88 20.68 -0.68
N ILE A 280 -4.90 20.94 -1.51
CA ILE A 280 -6.13 20.14 -1.54
C ILE A 280 -5.82 18.70 -1.98
N LEU A 281 -5.00 18.52 -3.02
CA LEU A 281 -4.56 17.20 -3.44
C LEU A 281 -3.76 16.48 -2.34
N ALA A 282 -2.97 17.21 -1.56
CA ALA A 282 -2.24 16.62 -0.45
C ALA A 282 -3.19 16.10 0.64
N LEU A 283 -4.23 16.87 0.97
CA LEU A 283 -5.30 16.41 1.86
C LEU A 283 -6.00 15.16 1.29
N LEU A 284 -6.30 15.16 0.00
CA LEU A 284 -6.89 13.99 -0.68
C LEU A 284 -5.98 12.77 -0.55
N SER A 285 -4.67 12.91 -0.73
CA SER A 285 -3.71 11.81 -0.58
C SER A 285 -3.67 11.26 0.84
N LEU A 286 -3.82 12.12 1.87
CA LEU A 286 -3.94 11.68 3.25
C LEU A 286 -5.24 10.88 3.48
N LEU A 287 -6.36 11.34 2.92
CA LEU A 287 -7.63 10.61 3.00
C LEU A 287 -7.56 9.25 2.30
N ILE A 288 -6.89 9.19 1.14
CA ILE A 288 -6.63 7.94 0.43
C ILE A 288 -5.77 7.01 1.29
N PHE A 289 -4.68 7.53 1.88
CA PHE A 289 -3.83 6.75 2.77
C PHE A 289 -4.64 6.14 3.92
N ILE A 290 -5.45 6.93 4.61
CA ILE A 290 -6.34 6.45 5.68
C ILE A 290 -7.33 5.41 5.15
N GLY A 291 -7.89 5.64 3.95
CA GLY A 291 -8.85 4.74 3.31
C GLY A 291 -8.26 3.37 2.92
N CYS A 292 -6.98 3.33 2.57
CA CYS A 292 -6.27 2.13 2.16
C CYS A 292 -5.53 1.42 3.30
N PHE A 293 -5.09 2.17 4.32
CA PHE A 293 -4.28 1.64 5.41
C PHE A 293 -5.08 0.65 6.24
N THR A 294 -4.48 -0.51 6.49
CA THR A 294 -5.10 -1.59 7.26
C THR A 294 -4.13 -1.99 8.37
N PRO A 295 -4.49 -1.81 9.67
CA PRO A 295 -3.60 -2.13 10.78
C PRO A 295 -3.12 -3.59 10.79
N MET A 296 -4.00 -4.52 10.43
CA MET A 296 -3.67 -5.94 10.29
C MET A 296 -4.06 -6.41 8.88
N PRO A 297 -3.18 -6.25 7.88
CA PRO A 297 -3.48 -6.60 6.49
C PRO A 297 -3.74 -8.09 6.28
N ILE A 298 -2.97 -8.94 6.98
CA ILE A 298 -3.00 -10.39 6.81
C ILE A 298 -3.01 -11.05 8.18
N LYS A 299 -4.00 -11.91 8.44
CA LYS A 299 -4.07 -12.78 9.61
C LYS A 299 -4.07 -14.24 9.16
N LEU A 300 -3.22 -15.04 9.79
CA LEU A 300 -3.21 -16.49 9.61
C LEU A 300 -4.12 -17.10 10.68
N ILE A 301 -5.08 -17.91 10.25
CA ILE A 301 -5.97 -18.70 11.12
C ILE A 301 -5.70 -20.18 10.92
#